data_AF-A0A524M8H6-F1
#
_entry.id   AF-A0A524M8H6-F1
#
_cell.length_a   1.000
_cell.length_b   1.000
_cell.length_c   1.000
_cell.angle_alpha   90.00
_cell.angle_beta   90.00
_cell.angle_gamma   90.00
#
_symmetry.space_group_name_H-M   'P 1'
#
loop_
_entity.id
_entity.type
_entity.pdbx_description
1 polymer ?
#
loop_
_entity_poly.entity_id
_entity_poly.type
_entity_poly.pdbx_seq_one_letter_code
_entity_poly.pdbx_strand_id
1 'polypeptide(L)'
;MAKRLLIGMTVVCLLSLVGFAQEAPTAVQPGSAGFTSAQLTVLQEAITRLQAALNNGNYGSMKQLGVGGWTSAKFAAYTAGSLERLGHTVSIVSQQTATETKSWVMVRVDVGGAFAWIPVEPLPNVASYQADLGDIPLVSTLVYDSSYLTYDTVVELPDNIAPQAVIRVPPLDVVEGKSSAWFANASIDPDGEIVLYSWTFGIDVQRATHTISQWYNFQTGGLEYPVALTVTDSRGAQASATASVYVLTLAEDEAKKCGCGG
;
A
#
# COMPACT_ATOMS: atom_id res chain seq x y z
N MET A 1 14.74 22.20 70.65
CA MET A 1 15.11 21.53 69.39
C MET A 1 13.97 21.69 68.40
N ALA A 2 14.16 22.55 67.39
CA ALA A 2 13.14 22.88 66.39
C ALA A 2 13.06 21.78 65.32
N LYS A 3 11.90 21.16 65.15
CA LYS A 3 11.62 20.26 64.02
C LYS A 3 11.10 21.10 62.85
N ARG A 4 11.89 21.15 61.78
CA ARG A 4 11.58 21.82 60.52
C ARG A 4 10.47 21.05 59.78
N LEU A 5 9.45 21.79 59.35
CA LEU A 5 8.36 21.36 58.49
C LEU A 5 8.88 21.28 57.05
N LEU A 6 8.86 20.11 56.41
CA LEU A 6 9.05 19.98 54.96
C LEU A 6 7.67 19.91 54.29
N ILE A 7 7.32 20.94 53.53
CA ILE A 7 6.16 20.95 52.64
C ILE A 7 6.64 20.37 51.31
N GLY A 8 6.18 19.16 50.98
CA GLY A 8 6.39 18.54 49.68
C GLY A 8 5.53 19.26 48.64
N MET A 9 6.17 20.08 47.80
CA MET A 9 5.54 20.77 46.68
C MET A 9 5.44 19.77 45.52
N THR A 10 4.28 19.13 45.39
CA THR A 10 3.95 18.27 44.25
C THR A 10 3.74 19.15 43.02
N VAL A 11 4.75 19.22 42.14
CA VAL A 11 4.62 19.86 40.83
C VAL A 11 3.79 18.93 39.95
N VAL A 12 2.49 19.25 39.81
CA VAL A 12 1.64 18.62 38.80
C VAL A 12 2.00 19.25 37.46
N CYS A 13 2.84 18.57 36.70
CA CYS A 13 3.14 18.92 35.32
C CYS A 13 1.92 18.54 34.46
N LEU A 14 1.01 19.49 34.25
CA LEU A 14 -0.02 19.36 33.20
C LEU A 14 0.69 19.44 31.85
N LEU A 15 1.03 18.28 31.26
CA LEU A 15 1.23 18.18 29.82
C LEU A 15 -0.14 18.39 29.16
N SER A 16 -0.42 19.61 28.74
CA SER A 16 -1.44 19.87 27.75
C SER A 16 -0.99 19.24 26.44
N LEU A 17 -1.52 18.04 26.13
CA LEU A 17 -1.53 17.53 24.76
C LEU A 17 -2.37 18.50 23.93
N VAL A 18 -1.70 19.39 23.20
CA VAL A 18 -2.32 20.13 22.11
C VAL A 18 -2.48 19.12 20.98
N GLY A 19 -3.60 18.40 20.98
CA GLY A 19 -4.03 17.68 19.79
C GLY A 19 -4.29 18.73 18.71
N PHE A 20 -3.42 18.80 17.71
CA PHE A 20 -3.76 19.51 16.47
C PHE A 20 -4.95 18.75 15.88
N ALA A 21 -6.15 19.27 16.08
CA ALA A 21 -7.31 18.81 15.32
C ALA A 21 -6.98 19.09 13.86
N GLN A 22 -6.70 18.03 13.10
CA GLN A 22 -6.56 18.13 11.65
C GLN A 22 -7.87 18.71 11.12
N GLU A 23 -7.78 19.82 10.39
CA GLU A 23 -8.96 20.48 9.83
C GLU A 23 -9.72 19.47 8.97
N ALA A 24 -11.01 19.28 9.29
CA ALA A 24 -11.83 18.23 8.67
C ALA A 24 -11.78 18.37 7.14
N PRO A 25 -11.53 17.29 6.40
CA PRO A 25 -11.39 17.36 4.95
C PRO A 25 -12.68 17.89 4.35
N THR A 26 -12.63 18.95 3.55
CA THR A 26 -13.83 19.49 2.90
C THR A 26 -13.57 19.56 1.40
N ALA A 27 -14.20 18.66 0.64
CA ALA A 27 -14.19 18.75 -0.82
C ALA A 27 -15.06 19.93 -1.24
N VAL A 28 -14.47 20.86 -1.99
CA VAL A 28 -15.17 21.97 -2.62
C VAL A 28 -15.07 21.80 -4.13
N GLN A 29 -16.13 22.17 -4.85
CA GLN A 29 -16.10 22.16 -6.30
C GLN A 29 -15.00 23.09 -6.80
N PRO A 30 -13.93 22.58 -7.44
CA PRO A 30 -12.76 23.38 -7.75
C PRO A 30 -13.08 24.65 -8.56
N GLY A 31 -13.96 24.53 -9.56
CA GLY A 31 -14.39 25.66 -10.40
C GLY A 31 -15.18 26.76 -9.67
N SER A 32 -15.65 26.51 -8.44
CA SER A 32 -16.45 27.47 -7.65
C SER A 32 -15.83 27.80 -6.28
N ALA A 33 -14.67 27.22 -5.96
CA ALA A 33 -14.04 27.30 -4.64
C ALA A 33 -13.22 28.57 -4.38
N GLY A 34 -13.33 29.60 -5.24
CA GLY A 34 -12.56 30.83 -5.10
C GLY A 34 -11.07 30.72 -5.46
N PHE A 35 -10.66 29.61 -6.10
CA PHE A 35 -9.30 29.48 -6.64
C PHE A 35 -9.06 30.45 -7.80
N THR A 36 -7.86 31.03 -7.83
CA THR A 36 -7.40 31.82 -8.98
C THR A 36 -7.15 30.92 -10.20
N SER A 37 -7.11 31.50 -11.40
CA SER A 37 -6.82 30.73 -12.62
C SER A 37 -5.49 29.97 -12.57
N ALA A 38 -4.45 30.54 -11.94
CA ALA A 38 -3.16 29.87 -11.76
C ALA A 38 -3.27 28.66 -10.82
N GLN A 39 -4.04 28.78 -9.74
CA GLN A 39 -4.28 27.68 -8.80
C GLN A 39 -5.11 26.57 -9.44
N LEU A 40 -6.09 26.90 -10.29
CA LEU A 40 -6.86 25.91 -11.04
C LEU A 40 -5.98 25.12 -12.03
N THR A 41 -4.99 25.76 -12.66
CA THR A 41 -4.00 25.05 -13.50
C THR A 41 -3.17 24.06 -12.67
N VAL A 42 -2.63 24.50 -11.52
CA VAL A 42 -1.85 23.62 -10.62
C VAL A 42 -2.70 22.46 -10.11
N LEU A 43 -3.95 22.72 -9.74
CA LEU A 43 -4.89 21.70 -9.29
C LEU A 43 -5.21 20.69 -10.40
N GLN A 44 -5.42 21.14 -11.63
CA GLN A 44 -5.66 20.26 -12.76
C GLN A 44 -4.45 19.34 -13.02
N GLU A 45 -3.23 19.86 -12.96
CA GLU A 45 -2.01 19.05 -13.08
C GLU A 45 -1.85 18.05 -11.93
N ALA A 46 -2.23 18.45 -10.71
CA ALA A 46 -2.19 17.57 -9.56
C ALA A 46 -3.24 16.45 -9.65
N ILE A 47 -4.46 16.75 -10.10
CA ILE A 47 -5.50 15.76 -10.39
C ILE A 47 -5.00 14.77 -11.44
N THR A 48 -4.39 15.24 -12.54
CA THR A 48 -3.84 14.37 -13.58
C THR A 48 -2.76 13.43 -13.02
N ARG A 49 -1.85 13.96 -12.19
CA ARG A 49 -0.80 13.15 -11.55
C ARG A 49 -1.37 12.13 -10.56
N LEU A 50 -2.32 12.55 -9.73
CA LEU A 50 -3.00 11.66 -8.79
C LEU A 50 -3.75 10.56 -9.53
N GLN A 51 -4.50 10.89 -10.59
CA GLN A 51 -5.19 9.91 -11.43
C GLN A 51 -4.23 8.89 -12.04
N ALA A 52 -3.07 9.33 -12.52
CA ALA A 52 -2.06 8.43 -13.05
C ALA A 52 -1.48 7.49 -11.98
N ALA A 53 -1.32 7.96 -10.75
CA ALA A 53 -0.91 7.13 -9.62
C ALA A 53 -1.99 6.13 -9.20
N LEU A 54 -3.26 6.54 -9.23
CA LEU A 54 -4.41 5.69 -8.92
C LEU A 54 -4.56 4.57 -9.96
N ASN A 55 -4.41 4.89 -11.25
CA ASN A 55 -4.54 3.96 -12.38
C ASN A 55 -3.27 3.12 -12.63
N ASN A 56 -2.36 3.06 -11.66
CA ASN A 56 -1.20 2.20 -11.76
C ASN A 56 -1.55 0.81 -11.24
N GLY A 57 -1.77 -0.12 -12.16
CA GLY A 57 -2.16 -1.51 -11.90
C GLY A 57 -1.20 -2.32 -11.01
N ASN A 58 -0.04 -1.76 -10.64
CA ASN A 58 0.88 -2.37 -9.67
C ASN A 58 0.51 -2.09 -8.20
N TYR A 59 -0.47 -1.22 -7.94
CA TYR A 59 -0.81 -0.80 -6.58
C TYR A 59 -2.13 -1.35 -6.05
N GLY A 60 -3.03 -1.84 -6.90
CA GLY A 60 -4.32 -2.37 -6.44
C GLY A 60 -4.21 -3.55 -5.48
N SER A 61 -5.18 -3.66 -4.57
CA SER A 61 -5.24 -4.76 -3.57
C SER A 61 -5.60 -6.11 -4.19
N MET A 62 -6.17 -6.10 -5.39
CA MET A 62 -6.68 -7.28 -6.09
C MET A 62 -7.69 -8.08 -5.25
N LYS A 63 -8.41 -7.38 -4.37
CA LYS A 63 -9.57 -7.91 -3.64
C LYS A 63 -10.85 -7.56 -4.39
N GLN A 64 -11.88 -8.39 -4.26
CA GLN A 64 -13.22 -8.14 -4.81
C GLN A 64 -14.11 -7.45 -3.79
N LEU A 65 -15.13 -6.74 -4.26
CA LEU A 65 -16.18 -6.18 -3.41
C LEU A 65 -17.23 -7.25 -3.04
N GLY A 66 -17.67 -7.27 -1.79
CA GLY A 66 -18.82 -8.06 -1.35
C GLY A 66 -18.47 -9.37 -0.64
N VAL A 67 -19.33 -10.38 -0.76
CA VAL A 67 -19.26 -11.62 0.05
C VAL A 67 -17.95 -12.38 -0.22
N GLY A 68 -17.15 -12.59 0.83
CA GLY A 68 -15.82 -13.20 0.72
C GLY A 68 -14.71 -12.24 0.27
N GLY A 69 -15.08 -11.00 -0.08
CA GLY A 69 -14.18 -9.92 -0.44
C GLY A 69 -14.08 -8.84 0.64
N TRP A 70 -13.77 -7.63 0.20
CA TRP A 70 -13.63 -6.44 1.03
C TRP A 70 -14.90 -5.59 1.02
N THR A 71 -15.08 -4.83 2.10
CA THR A 71 -16.09 -3.78 2.22
C THR A 71 -15.54 -2.48 1.64
N SER A 72 -16.43 -1.50 1.38
CA SER A 72 -16.01 -0.14 0.99
C SER A 72 -15.01 0.47 1.97
N ALA A 73 -15.20 0.26 3.28
CA ALA A 73 -14.26 0.74 4.29
C ALA A 73 -12.86 0.11 4.17
N LYS A 74 -12.76 -1.19 3.88
CA LYS A 74 -11.47 -1.85 3.67
C LYS A 74 -10.76 -1.37 2.41
N PHE A 75 -11.49 -1.15 1.32
CA PHE A 75 -10.91 -0.55 0.11
C PHE A 75 -10.42 0.87 0.37
N ALA A 76 -11.20 1.69 1.08
CA ALA A 76 -10.78 3.04 1.45
C ALA A 76 -9.52 3.02 2.33
N ALA A 77 -9.43 2.10 3.30
CA ALA A 77 -8.24 1.95 4.15
C ALA A 77 -6.99 1.58 3.33
N TYR A 78 -7.10 0.61 2.43
CA TYR A 78 -5.99 0.19 1.57
C TYR A 78 -5.53 1.30 0.62
N THR A 79 -6.49 1.98 -0.02
CA THR A 79 -6.21 3.09 -0.93
C THR A 79 -5.56 4.26 -0.18
N ALA A 80 -6.07 4.59 1.01
CA ALA A 80 -5.49 5.63 1.86
C ALA A 80 -4.03 5.34 2.21
N GLY A 81 -3.72 4.20 2.82
CA GLY A 81 -2.33 3.90 3.20
C GLY A 81 -1.41 3.66 2.01
N SER A 82 -1.93 3.20 0.87
CA SER A 82 -1.16 3.17 -0.38
C SER A 82 -0.79 4.56 -0.88
N LEU A 83 -1.70 5.53 -0.80
CA LEU A 83 -1.43 6.93 -1.16
C LEU A 83 -0.51 7.62 -0.15
N GLU A 84 -0.62 7.33 1.14
CA GLU A 84 0.32 7.80 2.17
C GLU A 84 1.73 7.30 1.91
N ARG A 85 1.89 6.02 1.55
CA ARG A 85 3.17 5.46 1.13
C ARG A 85 3.74 6.14 -0.12
N LEU A 86 2.88 6.70 -0.97
CA LEU A 86 3.27 7.52 -2.13
C LEU A 86 3.50 9.00 -1.78
N GLY A 87 3.42 9.37 -0.50
CA GLY A 87 3.72 10.71 0.01
C GLY A 87 2.53 11.67 0.03
N HIS A 88 1.31 11.16 -0.15
CA HIS A 88 0.10 11.99 -0.04
C HIS A 88 -0.38 12.09 1.40
N THR A 89 -0.90 13.26 1.77
CA THR A 89 -1.70 13.42 2.99
C THR A 89 -3.14 13.05 2.67
N VAL A 90 -3.71 12.10 3.41
CA VAL A 90 -5.06 11.60 3.15
C VAL A 90 -5.94 11.64 4.41
N SER A 91 -7.23 11.46 4.20
CA SER A 91 -8.21 11.20 5.25
C SER A 91 -9.31 10.30 4.68
N ILE A 92 -9.87 9.41 5.48
CA ILE A 92 -11.02 8.60 5.06
C ILE A 92 -12.29 9.28 5.57
N VAL A 93 -13.30 9.35 4.72
CA VAL A 93 -14.63 9.83 5.11
C VAL A 93 -15.68 8.82 4.71
N SER A 94 -16.84 8.88 5.38
CA SER A 94 -17.95 7.97 5.07
C SER A 94 -19.30 8.66 5.12
N GLN A 95 -20.23 8.09 4.36
CA GLN A 95 -21.62 8.52 4.30
C GLN A 95 -22.54 7.31 4.38
N GLN A 96 -23.52 7.38 5.26
CA GLN A 96 -24.57 6.40 5.40
C GLN A 96 -25.65 6.66 4.36
N THR A 97 -25.85 5.70 3.47
CA THR A 97 -27.01 5.68 2.57
C THR A 97 -28.12 4.81 3.18
N ALA A 98 -29.29 4.79 2.52
CA ALA A 98 -30.40 3.94 2.94
C ALA A 98 -30.05 2.44 2.94
N THR A 99 -29.06 2.02 2.14
CA THR A 99 -28.76 0.60 1.89
C THR A 99 -27.36 0.19 2.33
N GLU A 100 -26.41 1.12 2.42
CA GLU A 100 -25.02 0.81 2.75
C GLU A 100 -24.26 2.03 3.30
N THR A 101 -23.13 1.77 3.97
CA THR A 101 -22.14 2.79 4.30
C THR A 101 -21.13 2.88 3.16
N LYS A 102 -21.05 4.03 2.51
CA LYS A 102 -20.04 4.33 1.51
C LYS A 102 -18.84 5.00 2.16
N SER A 103 -17.62 4.59 1.82
CA SER A 103 -16.37 5.19 2.29
C SER A 103 -15.47 5.55 1.11
N TRP A 104 -14.86 6.73 1.15
CA TRP A 104 -13.92 7.19 0.14
C TRP A 104 -12.75 7.94 0.76
N VAL A 105 -11.71 8.15 -0.03
CA VAL A 105 -10.47 8.79 0.43
C VAL A 105 -10.48 10.25 -0.02
N MET A 106 -10.08 11.14 0.88
CA MET A 106 -9.85 12.55 0.62
C MET A 106 -8.34 12.77 0.56
N VAL A 107 -7.83 13.28 -0.55
CA VAL A 107 -6.39 13.53 -0.75
C VAL A 107 -6.14 15.03 -0.71
N ARG A 108 -5.26 15.48 0.19
CA ARG A 108 -4.86 16.89 0.29
C ARG A 108 -3.79 17.19 -0.73
N VAL A 109 -3.98 18.26 -1.49
CA VAL A 109 -3.04 18.75 -2.50
C VAL A 109 -2.77 20.23 -2.29
N ASP A 110 -1.50 20.63 -2.27
CA ASP A 110 -1.11 22.03 -2.24
C ASP A 110 -1.25 22.68 -3.62
N VAL A 111 -1.89 23.84 -3.67
CA VAL A 111 -2.21 24.60 -4.89
C VAL A 111 -1.76 26.05 -4.75
N GLY A 112 -0.45 26.26 -4.61
CA GLY A 112 0.17 27.60 -4.63
C GLY A 112 -0.36 28.54 -3.54
N GLY A 113 0.00 28.27 -2.28
CA GLY A 113 -0.40 29.08 -1.12
C GLY A 113 -1.79 28.77 -0.56
N ALA A 114 -2.52 27.85 -1.18
CA ALA A 114 -3.74 27.23 -0.68
C ALA A 114 -3.64 25.70 -0.81
N PHE A 115 -4.66 24.98 -0.38
CA PHE A 115 -4.79 23.55 -0.59
C PHE A 115 -6.21 23.18 -1.04
N ALA A 116 -6.33 22.02 -1.67
CA ALA A 116 -7.60 21.43 -2.06
C ALA A 116 -7.68 19.99 -1.55
N TRP A 117 -8.88 19.55 -1.20
CA TRP A 117 -9.18 18.15 -0.96
C TRP A 117 -9.81 17.54 -2.21
N ILE A 118 -9.19 16.48 -2.71
CA ILE A 118 -9.64 15.74 -3.89
C ILE A 118 -10.28 14.43 -3.42
N PRO A 119 -11.56 14.16 -3.71
CA PRO A 119 -12.17 12.87 -3.43
C PRO A 119 -11.60 11.79 -4.36
N VAL A 120 -11.41 10.59 -3.82
CA VAL A 120 -10.97 9.40 -4.53
C VAL A 120 -11.91 8.26 -4.14
N GLU A 121 -12.62 7.71 -5.13
CA GLU A 121 -13.46 6.53 -5.00
C GLU A 121 -12.59 5.26 -5.11
N PRO A 122 -12.37 4.51 -4.02
CA PRO A 122 -11.53 3.33 -4.06
C PRO A 122 -12.24 2.09 -4.62
N LEU A 123 -13.57 2.09 -4.73
CA LEU A 123 -14.32 0.88 -5.06
C LEU A 123 -14.07 0.42 -6.50
N PRO A 124 -13.73 -0.86 -6.71
CA PRO A 124 -13.78 -1.45 -8.04
C PRO A 124 -15.23 -1.68 -8.47
N ASN A 125 -15.42 -1.91 -9.77
CA ASN A 125 -16.68 -2.48 -10.27
C ASN A 125 -16.98 -3.81 -9.56
N VAL A 126 -18.26 -4.07 -9.25
CA VAL A 126 -18.72 -5.24 -8.47
C VAL A 126 -18.30 -6.61 -9.03
N ALA A 127 -17.99 -6.69 -10.33
CA ALA A 127 -17.54 -7.93 -10.99
C ALA A 127 -16.01 -8.04 -11.11
N SER A 128 -15.27 -7.08 -10.57
CA SER A 128 -13.84 -6.91 -10.78
C SER A 128 -13.05 -6.94 -9.48
N TYR A 129 -11.77 -7.25 -9.61
CA TYR A 129 -10.79 -7.00 -8.55
C TYR A 129 -10.36 -5.53 -8.60
N GLN A 130 -9.96 -4.97 -7.46
CA GLN A 130 -9.32 -3.65 -7.39
C GLN A 130 -7.89 -3.75 -7.94
N ALA A 131 -7.73 -3.67 -9.26
CA ALA A 131 -6.42 -3.65 -9.93
C ALA A 131 -5.72 -2.29 -9.81
N ASP A 132 -6.51 -1.22 -9.78
CA ASP A 132 -6.09 0.18 -9.59
C ASP A 132 -6.55 0.67 -8.21
N LEU A 133 -5.91 1.68 -7.62
CA LEU A 133 -6.26 2.15 -6.27
C LEU A 133 -7.63 2.84 -6.19
N GLY A 134 -8.18 3.28 -7.30
CA GLY A 134 -9.46 3.98 -7.36
C GLY A 134 -9.54 4.95 -8.52
N ASP A 135 -10.55 5.82 -8.48
CA ASP A 135 -10.77 6.86 -9.48
C ASP A 135 -11.14 8.19 -8.82
N ILE A 136 -10.83 9.31 -9.46
CA ILE A 136 -11.31 10.62 -9.03
C ILE A 136 -12.69 10.80 -9.67
N PRO A 137 -13.79 10.99 -8.91
CA PRO A 137 -15.14 11.00 -9.44
C PRO A 137 -15.46 12.33 -10.14
N LEU A 138 -14.86 12.56 -11.31
CA LEU A 138 -15.05 13.74 -12.14
C LEU A 138 -16.21 13.50 -13.11
N VAL A 139 -17.14 14.47 -13.19
CA VAL A 139 -18.21 14.49 -14.19
C VAL A 139 -17.87 15.41 -15.37
N SER A 140 -17.00 16.39 -15.15
CA SER A 140 -16.34 17.19 -16.19
C SER A 140 -15.05 17.80 -15.66
N THR A 141 -14.33 18.58 -16.48
CA THR A 141 -13.07 19.22 -16.09
C THR A 141 -13.23 20.03 -14.81
N LEU A 142 -12.50 19.64 -13.75
CA LEU A 142 -12.56 20.30 -12.44
C LEU A 142 -13.95 20.37 -11.80
N VAL A 143 -14.82 19.39 -12.11
CA VAL A 143 -16.13 19.23 -11.48
C VAL A 143 -16.26 17.81 -10.95
N TYR A 144 -16.30 17.67 -9.63
CA TYR A 144 -16.56 16.40 -8.97
C TYR A 144 -18.04 16.03 -9.04
N ASP A 145 -18.36 14.75 -8.99
CA ASP A 145 -19.71 14.29 -8.67
C ASP A 145 -20.12 14.85 -7.30
N SER A 146 -21.29 15.48 -7.24
CA SER A 146 -21.79 16.15 -6.04
C SER A 146 -21.94 15.23 -4.83
N SER A 147 -22.12 13.91 -5.05
CA SER A 147 -22.22 12.93 -3.97
C SER A 147 -20.96 12.80 -3.12
N TYR A 148 -19.79 13.26 -3.61
CA TYR A 148 -18.52 13.20 -2.87
C TYR A 148 -18.15 14.51 -2.16
N LEU A 149 -18.99 15.55 -2.26
CA LEU A 149 -18.73 16.85 -1.63
C LEU A 149 -19.16 16.89 -0.15
N THR A 150 -19.98 15.95 0.27
CA THR A 150 -20.54 15.88 1.62
C THR A 150 -20.39 14.48 2.17
N TYR A 151 -20.11 14.38 3.47
CA TYR A 151 -20.00 13.12 4.20
C TYR A 151 -20.59 13.31 5.61
N ASP A 152 -20.84 12.19 6.30
CA ASP A 152 -21.40 12.22 7.65
C ASP A 152 -20.30 12.28 8.71
N THR A 153 -19.23 11.51 8.51
CA THR A 153 -18.11 11.45 9.46
C THR A 153 -16.77 11.22 8.78
N VAL A 154 -15.72 11.74 9.43
CA VAL A 154 -14.34 11.29 9.22
C VAL A 154 -14.18 9.91 9.87
N VAL A 155 -13.51 8.99 9.20
CA VAL A 155 -13.25 7.64 9.69
C VAL A 155 -11.85 7.59 10.28
N GLU A 156 -11.78 7.49 11.60
CA GLU A 156 -10.53 7.29 12.33
C GLU A 156 -10.21 5.79 12.40
N LEU A 157 -9.04 5.40 11.90
CA LEU A 157 -8.52 4.04 12.03
C LEU A 157 -7.38 4.05 13.05
N PRO A 158 -7.17 2.95 13.80
CA PRO A 158 -5.94 2.77 14.56
C PRO A 158 -4.72 2.90 13.65
N ASP A 159 -3.55 3.24 14.19
CA ASP A 159 -2.31 3.23 13.41
C ASP A 159 -2.08 1.88 12.73
N ASN A 160 -1.46 1.91 11.55
CA ASN A 160 -1.08 0.69 10.83
C ASN A 160 0.32 0.22 11.21
N ILE A 161 0.42 -1.03 11.66
CA ILE A 161 1.69 -1.69 11.90
C ILE A 161 2.10 -2.39 10.61
N ALA A 162 3.24 -1.95 10.04
CA ALA A 162 3.77 -2.56 8.82
C ALA A 162 3.97 -4.08 8.99
N PRO A 163 3.79 -4.87 7.92
CA PRO A 163 3.95 -6.31 7.97
C PRO A 163 5.41 -6.69 8.22
N GLN A 164 5.64 -7.95 8.57
CA GLN A 164 6.96 -8.56 8.62
C GLN A 164 7.14 -9.49 7.42
N ALA A 165 8.04 -9.13 6.52
CA ALA A 165 8.41 -9.98 5.38
C ALA A 165 9.41 -11.07 5.81
N VAL A 166 9.15 -12.32 5.41
CA VAL A 166 10.07 -13.44 5.63
C VAL A 166 10.13 -14.31 4.38
N ILE A 167 11.35 -14.51 3.87
CA ILE A 167 11.62 -15.45 2.78
C ILE A 167 12.01 -16.80 3.38
N ARG A 168 11.31 -17.87 2.97
CA ARG A 168 11.80 -19.23 3.08
C ARG A 168 12.45 -19.63 1.76
N VAL A 169 13.78 -19.77 1.80
CA VAL A 169 14.58 -20.28 0.69
C VAL A 169 14.26 -21.75 0.41
N PRO A 170 14.41 -22.23 -0.84
CA PRO A 170 14.23 -23.63 -1.18
C PRO A 170 15.10 -24.54 -0.29
N PRO A 171 14.59 -25.70 0.17
CA PRO A 171 15.37 -26.65 0.98
C PRO A 171 16.35 -27.51 0.16
N LEU A 172 16.18 -27.53 -1.16
CA LEU A 172 17.07 -28.20 -2.11
C LEU A 172 18.00 -27.17 -2.76
N ASP A 173 19.17 -27.63 -3.20
CA ASP A 173 20.09 -26.80 -3.96
C ASP A 173 19.40 -26.21 -5.20
N VAL A 174 19.63 -24.92 -5.41
CA VAL A 174 19.17 -24.21 -6.59
C VAL A 174 20.18 -24.44 -7.69
N VAL A 175 19.74 -25.03 -8.80
CA VAL A 175 20.58 -25.38 -9.94
C VAL A 175 20.10 -24.62 -11.17
N GLU A 176 21.04 -24.15 -11.99
CA GLU A 176 20.70 -23.46 -13.24
C GLU A 176 19.80 -24.32 -14.13
N GLY A 177 18.85 -23.68 -14.81
CA GLY A 177 17.89 -24.34 -15.68
C GLY A 177 16.79 -25.12 -14.96
N LYS A 178 16.86 -25.31 -13.62
CA LYS A 178 15.83 -26.01 -12.83
C LYS A 178 14.93 -25.05 -12.08
N SER A 179 13.64 -25.42 -11.97
CA SER A 179 12.66 -24.64 -11.21
C SER A 179 12.87 -24.83 -9.70
N SER A 180 12.81 -23.72 -8.97
CA SER A 180 12.96 -23.64 -7.50
C SER A 180 11.73 -22.98 -6.88
N ALA A 181 11.32 -23.44 -5.69
CA ALA A 181 10.13 -22.97 -4.99
C ALA A 181 10.48 -22.06 -3.81
N TRP A 182 9.91 -20.87 -3.80
CA TRP A 182 10.13 -19.80 -2.83
C TRP A 182 8.85 -19.54 -2.08
N PHE A 183 8.93 -19.36 -0.75
CA PHE A 183 7.73 -19.20 0.08
C PHE A 183 7.83 -17.99 1.00
N ALA A 184 6.71 -17.26 1.12
CA ALA A 184 6.49 -16.14 2.02
C ALA A 184 5.60 -16.53 3.22
N ASN A 185 5.33 -17.83 3.43
CA ASN A 185 4.36 -18.32 4.42
C ASN A 185 4.74 -18.06 5.89
N ALA A 186 5.95 -17.54 6.15
CA ALA A 186 6.37 -17.07 7.46
C ALA A 186 6.22 -15.55 7.63
N SER A 187 5.78 -14.84 6.58
CA SER A 187 5.47 -13.42 6.66
C SER A 187 4.15 -13.25 7.43
N ILE A 188 4.06 -12.19 8.22
CA ILE A 188 2.89 -11.91 9.05
C ILE A 188 2.61 -10.42 9.08
N ASP A 189 1.34 -10.06 9.11
CA ASP A 189 0.90 -8.71 9.45
C ASP A 189 0.33 -8.76 10.89
N PRO A 190 0.93 -8.04 11.87
CA PRO A 190 0.51 -8.10 13.26
C PRO A 190 -0.92 -7.60 13.54
N ASP A 191 -1.45 -6.71 12.71
CA ASP A 191 -2.77 -6.10 12.93
C ASP A 191 -3.77 -6.30 11.78
N GLY A 192 -3.37 -7.03 10.73
CA GLY A 192 -4.21 -7.29 9.58
C GLY A 192 -3.84 -8.55 8.80
N GLU A 193 -3.97 -8.46 7.47
CA GLU A 193 -3.63 -9.53 6.53
C GLU A 193 -2.65 -9.01 5.48
N ILE A 194 -1.74 -9.86 5.01
CA ILE A 194 -0.92 -9.59 3.82
C ILE A 194 -1.75 -9.90 2.57
N VAL A 195 -1.88 -8.93 1.67
CA VAL A 195 -2.67 -9.05 0.45
C VAL A 195 -1.86 -9.21 -0.82
N LEU A 196 -0.62 -8.74 -0.84
CA LEU A 196 0.24 -8.77 -2.03
C LEU A 196 1.66 -9.24 -1.69
N TYR A 197 2.24 -10.06 -2.57
CA TYR A 197 3.59 -10.57 -2.48
C TYR A 197 4.34 -10.27 -3.79
N SER A 198 5.29 -9.34 -3.75
CA SER A 198 6.13 -8.99 -4.90
C SER A 198 7.51 -9.59 -4.75
N TRP A 199 7.88 -10.50 -5.65
CA TRP A 199 9.17 -11.17 -5.66
C TRP A 199 10.06 -10.54 -6.73
N THR A 200 11.33 -10.30 -6.38
CA THR A 200 12.37 -9.91 -7.33
C THR A 200 13.48 -10.94 -7.31
N PHE A 201 13.82 -11.50 -8.47
CA PHE A 201 14.90 -12.46 -8.63
C PHE A 201 16.02 -11.85 -9.48
N GLY A 202 17.22 -11.71 -8.91
CA GLY A 202 18.31 -10.99 -9.56
C GLY A 202 18.02 -9.48 -9.67
N ILE A 203 18.59 -8.82 -10.67
CA ILE A 203 18.53 -7.35 -10.78
C ILE A 203 17.23 -6.82 -11.40
N ASP A 204 16.57 -7.56 -12.30
CA ASP A 204 15.50 -6.97 -13.14
C ASP A 204 14.20 -7.77 -13.22
N VAL A 205 14.10 -8.97 -12.60
CA VAL A 205 12.89 -9.80 -12.74
C VAL A 205 11.96 -9.61 -11.56
N GLN A 206 11.04 -8.64 -11.68
CA GLN A 206 9.93 -8.45 -10.73
C GLN A 206 8.72 -9.30 -11.11
N ARG A 207 8.12 -9.95 -10.12
CA ARG A 207 6.89 -10.74 -10.22
C ARG A 207 5.99 -10.44 -9.03
N ALA A 208 4.96 -9.64 -9.25
CA ALA A 208 3.88 -9.47 -8.30
C ALA A 208 2.94 -10.69 -8.36
N THR A 209 2.59 -11.24 -7.20
CA THR A 209 1.61 -12.31 -7.07
C THR A 209 0.79 -12.16 -5.78
N HIS A 210 -0.38 -12.78 -5.76
CA HIS A 210 -1.23 -12.92 -4.58
C HIS A 210 -1.00 -14.25 -3.87
N THR A 211 -0.10 -15.08 -4.40
CA THR A 211 0.24 -16.38 -3.83
C THR A 211 1.46 -16.25 -2.93
N ILE A 212 1.38 -16.87 -1.76
CA ILE A 212 2.49 -17.00 -0.81
C ILE A 212 3.71 -17.73 -1.39
N SER A 213 3.53 -18.49 -2.48
CA SER A 213 4.59 -19.25 -3.14
C SER A 213 4.92 -18.68 -4.51
N GLN A 214 6.20 -18.73 -4.89
CA GLN A 214 6.64 -18.48 -6.25
C GLN A 214 7.63 -19.51 -6.78
N TRP A 215 7.51 -19.81 -8.07
CA TRP A 215 8.44 -20.67 -8.80
C TRP A 215 9.35 -19.84 -9.70
N TYR A 216 10.65 -20.11 -9.66
CA TYR A 216 11.63 -19.40 -10.47
C TYR A 216 12.75 -20.32 -10.97
N ASN A 217 13.23 -20.05 -12.17
CA ASN A 217 14.31 -20.78 -12.84
C ASN A 217 15.45 -19.81 -13.17
N PHE A 218 16.58 -19.96 -12.49
CA PHE A 218 17.79 -19.20 -12.75
C PHE A 218 18.48 -19.76 -14.00
N GLN A 219 18.75 -18.90 -14.99
CA GLN A 219 19.33 -19.34 -16.27
C GLN A 219 20.85 -19.49 -16.25
N THR A 220 21.53 -19.01 -15.21
CA THR A 220 22.98 -19.07 -15.09
C THR A 220 23.35 -19.48 -13.67
N GLY A 221 24.24 -20.45 -13.56
CA GLY A 221 24.82 -20.91 -12.31
C GLY A 221 26.27 -20.46 -12.13
N GLY A 222 26.84 -20.83 -10.99
CA GLY A 222 28.20 -20.45 -10.58
C GLY A 222 28.29 -19.11 -9.85
N LEU A 223 27.15 -18.49 -9.50
CA LEU A 223 27.09 -17.17 -8.88
C LEU A 223 25.97 -17.04 -7.84
N GLU A 224 26.09 -16.02 -7.00
CA GLU A 224 25.06 -15.62 -6.05
C GLU A 224 24.03 -14.68 -6.68
N TYR A 225 22.76 -14.92 -6.39
CA TYR A 225 21.65 -14.05 -6.76
C TYR A 225 20.98 -13.45 -5.51
N PRO A 226 20.70 -12.14 -5.51
CA PRO A 226 19.76 -11.57 -4.54
C PRO A 226 18.33 -11.98 -4.91
N VAL A 227 17.57 -12.42 -3.92
CA VAL A 227 16.13 -12.62 -4.01
C VAL A 227 15.46 -11.73 -2.99
N ALA A 228 14.61 -10.83 -3.45
CA ALA A 228 13.85 -9.92 -2.60
C ALA A 228 12.36 -10.28 -2.61
N LEU A 229 11.73 -10.13 -1.46
CA LEU A 229 10.29 -10.22 -1.26
C LEU A 229 9.83 -8.90 -0.67
N THR A 230 8.85 -8.25 -1.28
CA THR A 230 8.09 -7.15 -0.68
C THR A 230 6.67 -7.63 -0.45
N VAL A 231 6.21 -7.58 0.79
CA VAL A 231 4.82 -7.88 1.16
C VAL A 231 4.07 -6.57 1.40
N THR A 232 2.80 -6.51 0.99
CA THR A 232 1.89 -5.38 1.27
C THR A 232 0.72 -5.86 2.11
N ASP A 233 0.41 -5.13 3.17
CA ASP A 233 -0.73 -5.43 4.05
C ASP A 233 -2.06 -4.88 3.52
N SER A 234 -3.14 -5.23 4.23
CA SER A 234 -4.51 -4.82 3.94
C SER A 234 -4.79 -3.33 4.08
N ARG A 235 -3.84 -2.55 4.59
CA ARG A 235 -3.90 -1.09 4.72
C ARG A 235 -2.82 -0.39 3.88
N GLY A 236 -2.16 -1.10 2.97
CA GLY A 236 -1.24 -0.54 1.99
C GLY A 236 0.20 -0.32 2.48
N ALA A 237 0.54 -0.65 3.72
CA ALA A 237 1.95 -0.58 4.17
C ALA A 237 2.73 -1.80 3.69
N GLN A 238 4.05 -1.61 3.57
CA GLN A 238 4.95 -2.59 2.96
C GLN A 238 6.13 -2.90 3.85
N ALA A 239 6.64 -4.12 3.72
CA ALA A 239 7.94 -4.52 4.24
C ALA A 239 8.65 -5.43 3.26
N SER A 240 9.98 -5.43 3.33
CA SER A 240 10.81 -6.22 2.44
C SER A 240 11.78 -7.11 3.20
N ALA A 241 12.09 -8.26 2.61
CA ALA A 241 13.15 -9.17 3.02
C ALA A 241 14.04 -9.50 1.82
N THR A 242 15.30 -9.82 2.07
CA THR A 242 16.25 -10.25 1.04
C THR A 242 16.99 -11.49 1.51
N ALA A 243 17.22 -12.41 0.58
CA ALA A 243 18.06 -13.58 0.75
C ALA A 243 19.07 -13.66 -0.41
N SER A 244 20.29 -14.10 -0.13
CA SER A 244 21.27 -14.46 -1.16
C SER A 244 21.23 -15.96 -1.39
N VAL A 245 21.21 -16.39 -2.65
CA VAL A 245 21.26 -17.80 -3.02
C VAL A 245 22.37 -18.05 -4.03
N TYR A 246 23.25 -19.01 -3.75
CA TYR A 246 24.22 -19.48 -4.72
C TYR A 246 23.54 -20.48 -5.66
N VAL A 247 23.56 -20.20 -6.96
CA VAL A 247 23.00 -21.10 -7.98
C VAL A 247 24.11 -21.99 -8.49
N LEU A 248 23.95 -23.30 -8.36
CA LEU A 248 24.91 -24.27 -8.89
C LEU A 248 24.84 -24.29 -10.42
N THR A 249 26.00 -24.37 -11.09
CA THR A 249 26.03 -24.78 -12.48
C THR A 249 25.47 -26.18 -12.60
N LEU A 250 24.72 -26.45 -13.65
CA LEU A 250 24.32 -27.78 -14.04
C LEU A 250 25.61 -28.47 -14.45
N ALA A 251 26.21 -29.22 -13.52
CA ALA A 251 27.31 -30.10 -13.88
C ALA A 251 26.78 -30.98 -15.02
N GLU A 252 27.46 -30.95 -16.17
CA GLU A 252 27.24 -31.95 -17.20
C GLU A 252 27.42 -33.31 -16.52
N ASP A 253 26.31 -34.03 -16.35
CA ASP A 253 26.37 -35.35 -15.75
C ASP A 253 27.33 -36.18 -16.60
N GLU A 254 28.32 -36.75 -15.91
CA GLU A 254 29.59 -37.13 -16.50
C GLU A 254 29.45 -37.98 -17.77
N ALA A 255 30.28 -37.67 -18.77
CA ALA A 255 30.69 -38.55 -19.87
C ALA A 255 31.41 -39.83 -19.38
N LYS A 256 30.87 -40.50 -18.36
CA LYS A 256 31.51 -41.55 -17.56
C LYS A 256 30.55 -42.71 -17.28
N LYS A 257 29.78 -43.06 -18.31
CA LYS A 257 29.13 -44.36 -18.56
C LYS A 257 29.03 -44.48 -20.09
N CYS A 258 30.10 -44.73 -20.84
CA CYS A 258 30.65 -46.06 -21.09
C CYS A 258 32.06 -45.91 -21.68
N GLY A 259 33.06 -45.70 -20.81
CA GLY A 259 34.46 -45.98 -21.11
C GLY A 259 34.83 -47.35 -20.55
N CYS A 260 34.66 -48.41 -21.35
CA CYS A 260 35.35 -49.70 -21.23
C CYS A 260 35.66 -50.07 -22.69
N GLY A 261 36.89 -49.90 -23.18
CA GLY A 261 37.98 -50.87 -23.03
C GLY A 261 37.66 -52.05 -23.96
N GLY A 262 38.36 -52.32 -25.04
CA GLY A 262 39.79 -52.27 -25.34
C GLY A 262 40.04 -53.43 -26.32
#